data_AF-A0A969VLQ0-F1
#
_entry.id   AF-A0A969VLQ0-F1
#
_cell.length_a   1.000
_cell.length_b   1.000
_cell.length_c   1.000
_cell.angle_alpha   90.00
_cell.angle_beta   90.00
_cell.angle_gamma   90.00
#
_symmetry.space_group_name_H-M   'P 1'
#
loop_
_entity.id
_entity.type
_entity.pdbx_description
1 polymer ?
#
loop_
_entity_poly.entity_id
_entity_poly.type
_entity_poly.pdbx_seq_one_letter_code
_entity_poly.pdbx_strand_id
1 'polypeptide(L)'
;MKFPAAKPASPSTRALQVVPPSGPTAWLTTFTAGAMTFLCVFALALSIASGRLADRWSEALARTATIRLSAPADQVQIQTDAILSALATTPGVASFRAIDDAEASP
;
A
#
# COMPACT_ATOMS: atom_id res chain seq x y z
N MET A 1 -35.81 -56.61 -14.92
CA MET A 1 -36.38 -55.25 -14.77
C MET A 1 -35.74 -54.36 -15.83
N LYS A 2 -36.55 -53.80 -16.73
CA LYS A 2 -36.09 -53.08 -17.94
C LYS A 2 -35.98 -51.59 -17.60
N PHE A 3 -34.76 -51.04 -17.60
CA PHE A 3 -34.54 -49.62 -17.32
C PHE A 3 -35.16 -48.76 -18.44
N PRO A 4 -35.85 -47.65 -18.11
CA PRO A 4 -36.42 -46.75 -19.10
C PRO A 4 -35.31 -46.00 -19.86
N ALA A 5 -35.43 -45.94 -21.19
CA ALA A 5 -34.50 -45.21 -22.04
C ALA A 5 -34.57 -43.70 -21.72
N ALA A 6 -33.42 -43.09 -21.44
CA ALA A 6 -33.31 -41.67 -21.14
C ALA A 6 -33.77 -40.83 -22.35
N LYS A 7 -34.68 -39.89 -22.09
CA LYS A 7 -35.24 -38.95 -23.09
C LYS A 7 -34.11 -38.06 -23.63
N PRO A 8 -33.96 -37.89 -24.96
CA PRO A 8 -32.94 -37.02 -25.52
C PRO A 8 -33.18 -35.56 -25.07
N ALA A 9 -32.10 -34.89 -24.65
CA ALA A 9 -32.14 -33.51 -24.18
C ALA A 9 -32.69 -32.56 -25.25
N SER A 10 -33.53 -31.62 -24.82
CA SER A 10 -34.16 -30.61 -25.70
C SER A 10 -33.10 -29.67 -26.32
N PRO A 11 -33.33 -29.16 -27.55
CA PRO A 11 -32.37 -28.28 -28.23
C PRO A 11 -32.00 -27.01 -27.43
N SER A 12 -32.91 -26.51 -26.58
CA SER A 12 -32.67 -25.40 -25.66
C SER A 12 -31.65 -25.72 -24.55
N THR A 13 -31.56 -26.97 -24.09
CA THR A 13 -30.50 -27.41 -23.15
C THR A 13 -29.13 -27.45 -23.83
N ARG A 14 -29.09 -27.77 -25.13
CA ARG A 14 -27.86 -27.81 -25.92
C ARG A 14 -27.32 -26.41 -26.23
N ALA A 15 -28.21 -25.44 -26.39
CA ALA A 15 -27.86 -24.02 -26.58
C ALA A 15 -27.20 -23.37 -25.35
N LEU A 16 -27.35 -23.97 -24.15
CA LEU A 16 -26.62 -23.55 -22.94
C LEU A 16 -25.21 -24.16 -22.84
N GLN A 17 -24.82 -25.07 -23.75
CA GLN A 17 -23.52 -25.73 -23.79
C GLN A 17 -22.56 -25.06 -24.81
N VAL A 18 -22.51 -23.72 -24.85
CA VAL A 18 -21.62 -22.96 -25.75
C VAL A 18 -20.14 -23.14 -25.40
N VAL A 19 -19.83 -23.73 -24.22
CA VAL A 19 -18.48 -24.12 -23.84
C VAL A 19 -18.50 -25.61 -23.48
N PRO A 20 -17.64 -26.46 -24.10
CA PRO A 20 -17.40 -27.79 -23.60
C PRO A 20 -17.00 -27.70 -22.12
N PRO A 21 -17.64 -28.44 -21.19
CA PRO A 21 -17.49 -28.28 -19.73
C PRO A 21 -16.08 -28.57 -19.20
N SER A 22 -15.13 -28.88 -20.08
CA SER A 22 -13.76 -29.22 -19.77
C SER A 22 -12.87 -28.90 -20.96
N GLY A 23 -11.79 -28.13 -20.72
CA GLY A 23 -10.78 -27.75 -21.70
C GLY A 23 -9.81 -26.70 -21.13
N PRO A 24 -8.71 -26.36 -21.84
CA PRO A 24 -7.72 -25.40 -21.39
C PRO A 24 -8.31 -24.04 -20.99
N THR A 25 -9.38 -23.60 -21.66
CA THR A 25 -10.06 -22.31 -21.42
C THR A 25 -10.76 -22.25 -20.05
N ALA A 26 -11.28 -23.38 -19.55
CA ALA A 26 -11.87 -23.47 -18.22
C ALA A 26 -10.80 -23.33 -17.12
N TRP A 27 -9.61 -23.91 -17.37
CA TRP A 27 -8.45 -23.76 -16.49
C TRP A 27 -7.93 -22.32 -16.50
N LEU A 28 -7.82 -21.68 -17.67
CA LEU A 28 -7.45 -20.26 -17.79
C LEU A 28 -8.38 -19.34 -16.99
N THR A 29 -9.69 -19.54 -17.10
CA THR A 29 -10.69 -18.69 -16.42
C THR A 29 -10.57 -18.82 -14.91
N THR A 30 -10.45 -20.05 -14.41
CA THR A 30 -10.28 -20.32 -12.98
C THR A 30 -8.96 -19.75 -12.46
N PHE A 31 -7.89 -19.87 -13.25
CA PHE A 31 -6.60 -19.28 -12.94
C PHE A 31 -6.67 -17.75 -12.86
N THR A 32 -7.29 -17.09 -13.84
CA THR A 32 -7.48 -15.64 -13.83
C THR A 32 -8.35 -15.19 -12.66
N ALA A 33 -9.46 -15.89 -12.37
CA ALA A 33 -10.31 -15.60 -11.22
C ALA A 33 -9.54 -15.74 -9.90
N GLY A 34 -8.69 -16.77 -9.77
CA GLY A 34 -7.80 -16.95 -8.64
C GLY A 34 -6.77 -15.82 -8.51
N ALA A 35 -6.12 -15.43 -9.61
CA ALA A 35 -5.15 -14.34 -9.63
C ALA A 35 -5.78 -12.99 -9.24
N MET A 36 -6.97 -12.67 -9.75
CA MET A 36 -7.71 -11.47 -9.37
C MET A 36 -8.12 -11.47 -7.90
N THR A 37 -8.57 -12.63 -7.38
CA THR A 37 -8.91 -12.79 -5.96
C THR A 37 -7.68 -12.58 -5.08
N PHE A 38 -6.55 -13.18 -5.44
CA PHE A 38 -5.28 -12.99 -4.74
C PHE A 38 -4.85 -11.53 -4.73
N LEU A 39 -4.90 -10.85 -5.88
CA LEU A 39 -4.57 -9.42 -5.98
C LEU A 39 -5.50 -8.57 -5.10
N CYS A 40 -6.79 -8.84 -5.10
CA CYS A 40 -7.77 -8.12 -4.29
C CYS A 40 -7.49 -8.27 -2.79
N VAL A 41 -7.27 -9.51 -2.33
CA VAL A 41 -6.91 -9.79 -0.92
C VAL A 41 -5.58 -9.14 -0.55
N PHE A 42 -4.59 -9.22 -1.44
CA PHE A 42 -3.29 -8.58 -1.23
C PHE A 42 -3.43 -7.06 -1.10
N ALA A 43 -4.20 -6.42 -1.98
CA ALA A 43 -4.47 -4.99 -1.92
C ALA A 43 -5.21 -4.59 -0.63
N LEU A 44 -6.19 -5.38 -0.19
CA LEU A 44 -6.90 -5.15 1.07
C LEU A 44 -5.95 -5.30 2.28
N ALA A 45 -5.12 -6.34 2.30
CA ALA A 45 -4.13 -6.57 3.35
C ALA A 45 -3.09 -5.43 3.39
N LEU A 46 -2.60 -5.01 2.22
CA LEU A 46 -1.67 -3.89 2.09
C LEU A 46 -2.32 -2.59 2.57
N SER A 47 -3.57 -2.31 2.20
CA SER A 47 -4.29 -1.12 2.66
C SER A 47 -4.40 -1.06 4.19
N ILE A 48 -4.72 -2.19 4.84
CA ILE A 48 -4.79 -2.29 6.31
C ILE A 48 -3.39 -2.09 6.94
N ALA A 49 -2.35 -2.71 6.35
CA ALA A 49 -0.97 -2.56 6.83
C ALA A 49 -0.44 -1.13 6.65
N SER A 50 -0.72 -0.50 5.51
CA SER A 50 -0.38 0.89 5.20
C SER A 50 -1.12 1.87 6.10
N GLY A 51 -2.37 1.58 6.51
CA GLY A 51 -3.08 2.38 7.50
C GLY A 51 -2.30 2.47 8.82
N ARG A 52 -1.80 1.33 9.34
CA ARG A 52 -0.99 1.33 10.56
C ARG A 52 0.34 2.07 10.39
N LEU A 53 0.98 1.97 9.23
CA LEU A 53 2.20 2.73 8.93
C LEU A 53 1.88 4.23 8.85
N ALA A 54 0.79 4.62 8.19
CA ALA A 54 0.35 6.00 8.12
C ALA A 54 0.06 6.58 9.50
N ASP A 55 -0.58 5.81 10.39
CA ASP A 55 -0.83 6.20 11.79
C ASP A 55 0.49 6.41 12.54
N ARG A 56 1.48 5.53 12.36
CA ARG A 56 2.79 5.65 13.00
C ARG A 56 3.59 6.83 12.48
N TRP A 57 3.52 7.12 11.19
CA TRP A 57 4.18 8.29 10.59
C TRP A 57 3.49 9.58 11.01
N SER A 58 2.15 9.59 11.05
CA SER A 58 1.36 10.71 11.56
C SER A 58 1.67 11.00 13.03
N GLU A 59 1.74 9.97 13.87
CA GLU A 59 2.12 10.10 15.28
C GLU A 59 3.56 10.58 15.46
N ALA A 60 4.48 10.11 14.60
CA ALA A 60 5.87 10.55 14.61
C ALA A 60 6.05 12.00 14.13
N LEU A 61 5.26 12.46 13.15
CA LEU A 61 5.22 13.85 12.69
C LEU A 61 4.54 14.77 13.71
N ALA A 62 3.54 14.27 14.43
CA ALA A 62 2.90 14.98 15.53
C ALA A 62 3.83 15.11 16.74
N ARG A 63 4.87 14.28 16.84
CA ARG A 63 5.91 14.38 17.87
C ARG A 63 7.07 15.23 17.35
N THR A 64 7.64 16.06 18.21
CA THR A 64 8.79 16.91 17.88
C THR A 64 9.96 16.07 17.37
N ALA A 65 10.29 16.19 16.09
CA ALA A 65 11.45 15.55 15.49
C ALA A 65 12.70 16.42 15.71
N THR A 66 13.54 16.07 16.69
CA THR A 66 14.81 16.76 16.93
C THR A 66 15.87 16.24 15.96
N ILE A 67 16.21 17.05 14.95
CA ILE A 67 17.30 16.75 14.01
C ILE A 67 18.62 17.21 14.66
N ARG A 68 19.52 16.26 14.97
CA ARG A 68 20.85 16.57 15.50
C ARG A 68 21.82 16.78 14.33
N LEU A 69 22.25 18.02 14.13
CA LEU A 69 23.26 18.38 13.15
C LEU A 69 24.66 18.26 13.80
N SER A 70 25.46 17.30 13.38
CA SER A 70 26.89 17.25 13.73
C SER A 70 27.70 17.88 12.59
N ALA A 71 27.80 19.21 12.56
CA ALA A 71 28.60 19.95 11.59
C ALA A 71 29.95 20.39 12.20
N PRO A 72 31.05 20.45 11.43
CA PRO A 72 32.30 21.06 11.87
C PRO A 72 32.06 22.51 12.30
N ALA A 73 32.66 22.97 13.40
CA ALA A 73 32.37 24.25 14.06
C ALA A 73 32.39 25.49 13.13
N ASP A 74 33.19 25.46 12.07
CA ASP A 74 33.30 26.55 11.08
C ASP A 74 32.11 26.65 10.11
N GLN A 75 31.27 25.60 10.02
CA GLN A 75 30.13 25.54 9.09
C GLN A 75 28.78 25.34 9.78
N VAL A 76 28.74 25.39 11.11
CA VAL A 76 27.48 25.23 11.87
C VAL A 76 26.48 26.32 11.48
N GLN A 77 26.89 27.59 11.41
CA GLN A 77 26.00 28.69 11.00
C GLN A 77 25.48 28.53 9.57
N ILE A 78 26.36 28.22 8.60
CA ILE A 78 25.98 28.11 7.19
C ILE A 78 25.03 26.93 6.96
N GLN A 79 25.28 25.80 7.61
CA GLN A 79 24.41 24.63 7.49
C GLN A 79 23.09 24.82 8.25
N THR A 80 23.11 25.52 9.39
CA THR A 80 21.88 25.89 10.11
C THR A 80 20.99 26.78 9.25
N ASP A 81 21.55 27.80 8.61
CA ASP A 81 20.79 28.70 7.74
C ASP A 81 20.23 27.98 6.50
N ALA A 82 21.01 27.09 5.89
CA ALA A 82 20.54 26.25 4.78
C ALA A 82 19.39 25.32 5.19
N ILE A 83 19.45 24.72 6.38
CA ILE A 83 18.39 23.86 6.90
C ILE A 83 17.14 24.67 7.26
N LEU A 84 17.30 25.83 7.90
CA LEU A 84 16.19 26.72 8.19
C LEU A 84 15.51 27.19 6.90
N SER A 85 16.27 27.50 5.85
CA SER A 85 15.75 27.89 4.54
C SER A 85 15.01 26.73 3.84
N ALA A 86 15.51 25.51 3.95
CA ALA A 86 14.84 24.30 3.46
C ALA A 86 13.55 23.98 4.25
N LEU A 87 13.55 24.15 5.57
CA LEU A 87 12.37 23.96 6.41
C LEU A 87 11.31 25.05 6.15
N ALA A 88 11.72 26.29 5.90
CA ALA A 88 10.83 27.40 5.55
C ALA A 88 10.08 27.18 4.22
N THR A 89 10.70 26.44 3.29
CA THR A 89 10.11 26.12 1.98
C THR A 89 9.36 24.78 1.97
N THR A 90 9.32 24.05 3.09
CA THR A 90 8.64 22.75 3.18
C THR A 90 7.16 22.94 3.58
N PRO A 91 6.20 22.56 2.71
CA PRO A 91 4.78 22.63 3.06
C PRO A 91 4.44 21.70 4.23
N GLY A 92 3.71 22.21 5.22
CA GLY A 92 3.23 21.41 6.36
C GLY A 92 4.05 21.50 7.65
N VAL A 93 5.13 22.30 7.69
CA VAL A 93 5.88 22.58 8.92
C VAL A 93 5.18 23.70 9.71
N ALA A 94 4.67 23.40 10.91
CA ALA A 94 3.96 24.38 11.74
C ALA A 94 4.90 25.33 12.51
N SER A 95 6.03 24.83 13.00
CA SER A 95 7.04 25.62 13.73
C SER A 95 8.39 24.93 13.68
N PHE A 96 9.47 25.70 13.49
CA PHE A 96 10.85 25.22 13.57
C PHE A 96 11.69 26.25 14.35
N ARG A 97 12.60 25.77 15.21
CA ARG A 97 13.53 26.61 15.99
C ARG A 97 14.86 25.87 16.09
N ALA A 98 15.97 26.58 15.91
CA ALA A 98 17.30 26.06 16.22
C ALA A 98 17.49 26.02 17.75
N ILE A 99 17.92 24.87 18.26
CA ILE A 99 18.32 24.68 19.65
C ILE A 99 19.84 24.65 19.66
N ASP A 100 20.46 25.52 20.44
CA ASP A 100 21.92 25.63 20.54
C ASP A 100 22.50 24.54 21.46
N ASP A 101 23.76 24.18 21.30
CA ASP A 101 24.40 23.09 22.09
C ASP A 101 24.32 23.35 23.61
N ALA A 102 24.26 24.62 24.02
CA ALA A 102 24.07 25.04 25.40
C ALA A 102 22.69 24.67 26.00
N GLU A 103 21.66 24.49 25.17
CA GLU A 103 20.29 24.13 25.58
C GLU A 103 20.06 22.61 25.49
N ALA A 104 20.98 21.85 24.85
CA ALA A 104 20.91 20.39 24.69
C ALA A 104 21.57 19.59 25.83
N SER A 105 22.31 20.25 26.73
CA SER A 105 22.91 19.60 27.91
C SER A 105 21.97 19.71 29.12
N PRO A 106 21.57 18.59 29.76
CA PRO A 106 20.91 18.62 31.06
C PRO A 106 21.84 19.14 32.17
#